data_AF-A0AB40AU47-F1
#
_entry.id   AF-A0AB40AU47-F1
#
_cell.length_a   1.000
_cell.length_b   1.000
_cell.length_c   1.000
_cell.angle_alpha   90.00
_cell.angle_beta   90.00
_cell.angle_gamma   90.00
#
_symmetry.space_group_name_H-M   'P 1'
#
loop_
_entity.id
_entity.type
_entity.pdbx_description
1 polymer ?
#
loop_
_entity_poly.entity_id
_entity_poly.type
_entity_poly.pdbx_seq_one_letter_code
_entity_poly.pdbx_strand_id
1 'polypeptide(L)'
;MELMLALPLPFGKLRSVSLMSECFIVVVHCRCLVTPTPSWLLRKLLQLLHIYMTIPSVPEIRDLSDCVPNQAKSDIIRLQRKKVVGCHAYTAPASELCRASSLFLLSVIDDRDLFLPARAYPSSNVKSFLLHDVTWPIPSSIWNLSKLISLDLSENHLSGDLTPILARSNISILNLSYNNFIGRIPSTLSYASQLVSLDLAGNSLIGSIPMSLFTLPILKRLNLAENELSGQLQEFTNASSTLQYVELWGNNLQGKLPKSLANLSALVSLFLGLNNFDDSVELELFGHLQNLLGLDLSGINLLISNRIADSFLLFPSLGILRLQSCNITAIPSFLKYKRNMYHLDLSNNRINGTIPTWLWSIESFFEIVDLSFNSFTDIERPFLKHSNNAGFLDLSSNRIGGTIPSWIWSSSLSYLNLSCNLFTSVEGSFSNSTTDSVIIDLHSNLLQGPIPLPPPNSTIFVDYSNNLFTSSIPFNMSYYLKKTIFFSLSNNSLTGEVPS
;
A
#
# COMPACT_ATOMS: atom_id res chain seq x y z
N MET A 1 -2.33 -19.10 -2.62
CA MET A 1 -3.15 -18.73 -1.45
C MET A 1 -2.23 -18.05 -0.46
N GLU A 2 -2.11 -16.74 -0.60
CA GLU A 2 -1.76 -15.76 0.44
C GLU A 2 -2.17 -14.42 -0.21
N LEU A 3 -3.33 -13.90 0.20
CA LEU A 3 -3.86 -12.60 -0.20
C LEU A 3 -3.13 -11.53 0.61
N MET A 4 -2.47 -10.57 -0.04
CA MET A 4 -2.18 -9.28 0.59
C MET A 4 -3.31 -8.32 0.27
N LEU A 5 -4.18 -8.12 1.24
CA LEU A 5 -5.09 -6.99 1.35
C LEU A 5 -4.28 -5.75 1.69
N ALA A 6 -4.37 -4.71 0.87
CA ALA A 6 -3.85 -3.38 1.18
C ALA A 6 -5.03 -2.49 1.59
N LEU A 7 -5.09 -2.16 2.88
CA LEU A 7 -5.88 -1.06 3.44
C LEU A 7 -4.91 -0.06 4.09
N PRO A 8 -5.22 1.25 4.10
CA PRO A 8 -4.34 2.26 4.68
C PRO A 8 -4.51 2.27 6.20
N LEU A 9 -3.40 2.21 6.95
CA LEU A 9 -3.39 2.53 8.38
C LEU A 9 -2.33 3.59 8.70
N PRO A 10 -2.67 4.59 9.54
CA PRO A 10 -1.77 5.65 9.93
C PRO A 10 -0.82 5.19 11.04
N PHE A 11 0.42 5.68 11.00
CA PHE A 11 1.42 5.67 12.07
C PHE A 11 1.65 4.34 12.84
N GLY A 12 2.71 3.63 12.45
CA GLY A 12 3.63 3.01 13.39
C GLY A 12 3.46 1.50 13.69
N LYS A 13 4.50 0.76 13.28
CA LYS A 13 4.95 -0.61 13.68
C LYS A 13 4.50 -1.81 12.80
N LEU A 14 5.48 -2.24 11.99
CA LEU A 14 5.95 -3.63 11.71
C LEU A 14 4.94 -4.69 11.22
N ARG A 15 5.07 -5.14 9.96
CA ARG A 15 5.64 -6.44 9.53
C ARG A 15 5.32 -6.77 8.06
N SER A 16 6.35 -7.16 7.29
CA SER A 16 6.26 -8.33 6.41
C SER A 16 7.62 -9.06 6.43
N VAL A 17 7.58 -10.39 6.47
CA VAL A 17 8.74 -11.27 6.35
C VAL A 17 8.41 -12.20 5.19
N SER A 18 9.15 -12.12 4.09
CA SER A 18 9.02 -13.12 3.02
C SER A 18 9.79 -14.37 3.42
N LEU A 19 9.09 -15.49 3.57
CA LEU A 19 9.70 -16.81 3.65
C LEU A 19 10.20 -17.22 2.25
N MET A 20 11.48 -17.01 1.97
CA MET A 20 12.19 -17.88 1.02
C MET A 20 12.72 -19.08 1.80
N SER A 21 12.27 -20.27 1.40
CA SER A 21 12.77 -21.53 1.91
C SER A 21 14.30 -21.57 1.84
N GLU A 22 14.93 -21.79 3.01
CA GLU A 22 16.37 -21.94 3.29
C GLU A 22 17.24 -20.70 3.62
N CYS A 23 16.69 -19.56 4.05
CA CYS A 23 17.53 -18.53 4.69
C CYS A 23 16.81 -17.88 5.89
N PHE A 24 17.35 -18.06 7.09
CA PHE A 24 16.94 -17.28 8.26
C PHE A 24 17.36 -15.82 8.08
N ILE A 25 16.39 -14.90 8.04
CA ILE A 25 16.62 -13.45 8.08
C ILE A 25 16.51 -13.00 9.54
N VAL A 26 17.58 -12.42 10.09
CA VAL A 26 17.55 -11.73 11.39
C VAL A 26 17.62 -10.24 11.11
N VAL A 27 16.50 -9.53 11.29
CA VAL A 27 16.45 -8.05 11.22
C VAL A 27 16.75 -7.52 12.62
N VAL A 28 17.85 -6.78 12.77
CA VAL A 28 18.16 -6.07 14.02
C VAL A 28 17.67 -4.63 13.90
N HIS A 29 16.52 -4.33 14.50
CA HIS A 29 16.11 -2.95 14.73
C HIS A 29 16.82 -2.41 15.98
N CYS A 30 17.79 -1.52 15.82
CA CYS A 30 18.25 -0.67 16.92
C CYS A 30 17.48 0.66 16.90
N ARG A 31 16.30 0.70 17.53
CA ARG A 31 15.69 1.99 17.90
C ARG A 31 16.39 2.55 19.15
N CYS A 32 17.05 3.68 18.95
CA CYS A 32 17.41 4.69 19.95
C CYS A 32 18.08 4.21 21.25
N LEU A 33 19.41 4.19 21.28
CA LEU A 33 20.15 4.51 22.50
C LEU A 33 20.52 6.00 22.45
N VAL A 34 19.83 6.80 23.27
CA VAL A 34 20.02 8.27 23.39
C VAL A 34 21.33 8.62 24.14
N THR A 35 22.27 7.68 24.27
CA THR A 35 23.61 7.92 24.83
C THR A 35 24.64 7.01 24.15
N PRO A 36 25.86 7.51 23.86
CA PRO A 36 26.86 6.76 23.12
C PRO A 36 27.25 5.50 23.91
N THR A 37 26.92 4.34 23.34
CA THR A 37 27.28 3.05 23.92
C THR A 37 28.68 2.68 23.44
N PRO A 38 29.66 2.39 24.32
CA PRO A 38 31.02 2.09 23.88
C PRO A 38 31.07 0.86 22.97
N SER A 39 31.77 0.97 21.84
CA SER A 39 31.86 -0.06 20.78
C SER A 39 32.30 -1.45 21.27
N TRP A 40 33.04 -1.52 22.38
CA TRP A 40 33.46 -2.79 22.99
C TRP A 40 32.31 -3.54 23.70
N LEU A 41 31.31 -2.82 24.24
CA LEU A 41 30.15 -3.41 24.92
C LEU A 41 29.19 -4.03 23.89
N LEU A 42 29.02 -3.36 22.74
CA LEU A 42 28.26 -3.87 21.60
C LEU A 42 28.93 -5.12 21.00
N ARG A 43 30.27 -5.15 20.91
CA ARG A 43 31.03 -6.35 20.50
C ARG A 43 30.84 -7.54 21.44
N LYS A 44 30.77 -7.30 22.75
CA LYS A 44 30.57 -8.35 23.76
C LYS A 44 29.14 -8.92 23.71
N LEU A 45 28.14 -8.08 23.45
CA LEU A 45 26.74 -8.50 23.25
C LEU A 45 26.58 -9.33 21.96
N LEU A 46 27.25 -8.94 20.87
CA LEU A 46 27.24 -9.68 19.61
C LEU A 46 27.97 -11.04 19.72
N GLN A 47 29.07 -11.12 20.49
CA GLN A 47 29.72 -12.41 20.79
C GLN A 47 28.86 -13.35 21.65
N LEU A 48 28.10 -12.81 22.61
CA LEU A 48 27.18 -13.62 23.43
C LEU A 48 25.98 -14.14 22.63
N LEU A 49 25.47 -13.35 21.67
CA LEU A 49 24.43 -13.80 20.73
C LEU A 49 24.95 -14.89 19.78
N HIS A 50 26.22 -14.85 19.38
CA HIS A 50 26.83 -15.86 18.52
C HIS A 50 26.93 -17.23 19.19
N ILE A 51 27.19 -17.27 20.51
CA ILE A 51 27.30 -18.52 21.29
C ILE A 51 25.94 -19.20 21.45
N TYR A 52 24.85 -18.43 21.56
CA TYR A 52 23.50 -18.98 21.75
C TYR A 52 22.93 -19.65 20.49
N MET A 53 23.43 -19.27 19.30
CA MET A 53 22.93 -19.74 18.00
C MET A 53 23.64 -21.03 17.51
N THR A 54 24.58 -21.58 18.28
CA THR A 54 25.38 -22.77 17.92
C THR A 54 25.02 -24.06 18.66
N ILE A 55 23.93 -24.09 19.45
CA ILE A 55 23.50 -25.32 20.15
C ILE A 55 22.40 -26.02 19.33
N PRO A 56 22.57 -27.30 18.91
CA PRO A 56 21.52 -28.01 18.22
C PRO A 56 20.47 -28.55 19.21
N SER A 57 19.20 -28.26 18.91
CA SER A 57 17.97 -28.97 19.30
C SER A 57 17.72 -29.27 20.80
N VAL A 58 16.80 -28.52 21.43
CA VAL A 58 15.98 -28.94 22.61
C VAL A 58 14.61 -28.20 22.54
N PRO A 59 13.47 -28.83 22.89
CA PRO A 59 12.12 -28.34 22.54
C PRO A 59 11.60 -27.22 23.45
N GLU A 60 10.49 -26.62 23.00
CA GLU A 60 9.70 -25.51 23.59
C GLU A 60 9.96 -25.21 25.09
N ILE A 61 10.47 -24.00 25.37
CA ILE A 61 10.46 -23.41 26.71
C ILE A 61 9.46 -22.26 26.71
N ARG A 62 8.43 -22.41 27.54
CA ARG A 62 7.51 -21.34 27.97
C ARG A 62 8.16 -20.67 29.19
N ASP A 63 8.32 -19.36 29.14
CA ASP A 63 8.87 -18.45 30.14
C ASP A 63 10.40 -18.19 30.18
N LEU A 64 10.75 -16.90 30.19
CA LEU A 64 12.10 -16.34 30.00
C LEU A 64 12.73 -15.78 31.28
N SER A 65 12.15 -16.03 32.47
CA SER A 65 12.61 -15.42 33.72
C SER A 65 13.72 -16.18 34.47
N ASP A 66 14.07 -17.41 34.08
CA ASP A 66 14.94 -18.27 34.89
C ASP A 66 16.39 -18.45 34.37
N CYS A 67 16.80 -17.73 33.32
CA CYS A 67 18.15 -17.88 32.73
C CYS A 67 19.08 -16.67 32.93
N VAL A 68 19.24 -16.17 34.17
CA VAL A 68 20.34 -15.25 34.50
C VAL A 68 21.10 -15.73 35.75
N PRO A 69 22.33 -16.26 35.62
CA PRO A 69 23.14 -16.58 36.80
C PRO A 69 23.64 -15.32 37.51
N ASN A 70 23.55 -15.31 38.84
CA ASN A 70 23.88 -14.18 39.73
C ASN A 70 25.33 -13.66 39.62
N GLN A 71 26.26 -14.39 38.98
CA GLN A 71 27.64 -13.96 38.78
C GLN A 71 27.76 -12.75 37.83
N ALA A 72 26.91 -12.67 36.79
CA ALA A 72 26.98 -11.62 35.78
C ALA A 72 26.56 -10.23 36.28
N LYS A 73 25.74 -10.17 37.34
CA LYS A 73 25.35 -8.91 37.99
C LYS A 73 26.49 -8.27 38.81
N SER A 74 27.40 -9.09 39.35
CA SER A 74 28.51 -8.64 40.20
C SER A 74 29.65 -7.98 39.39
N ASP A 75 29.98 -8.54 38.23
CA ASP A 75 31.09 -8.05 37.40
C ASP A 75 30.77 -6.73 36.69
N ILE A 76 29.49 -6.48 36.38
CA ILE A 76 29.01 -5.23 35.79
C ILE A 76 29.15 -4.06 36.77
N ILE A 77 28.91 -4.28 38.07
CA ILE A 77 29.06 -3.24 39.10
C ILE A 77 30.54 -2.94 39.37
N ARG A 78 31.43 -3.93 39.22
CA ARG A 78 32.88 -3.78 39.48
C ARG A 78 33.63 -3.04 38.37
N LEU A 79 33.12 -3.08 37.14
CA LEU A 79 33.76 -2.46 35.95
C LEU A 79 33.43 -0.98 35.75
N GLN A 80 32.38 -0.44 36.40
CA GLN A 80 32.02 0.99 36.30
C GLN A 80 32.97 1.95 37.07
N ARG A 81 34.01 1.44 37.76
CA ARG A 81 34.89 2.26 38.64
C ARG A 81 36.31 2.52 38.15
N LYS A 82 36.68 2.20 36.90
CA LYS A 82 38.04 2.51 36.38
C LYS A 82 37.99 3.52 35.21
N LYS A 83 38.41 4.76 35.49
CA LYS A 83 38.84 5.76 34.49
C LYS A 83 40.17 5.32 33.88
N VAL A 84 40.25 5.07 32.57
CA VAL A 84 41.52 5.04 31.82
C VAL A 84 41.32 5.57 30.40
N VAL A 85 42.33 6.33 29.97
CA VAL A 85 42.52 7.14 28.76
C VAL A 85 43.16 6.31 27.65
N GLY A 86 42.84 6.58 26.37
CA GLY A 86 43.71 6.27 25.22
C GLY A 86 43.06 5.52 24.04
N CYS A 87 43.06 6.15 22.86
CA CYS A 87 42.74 5.54 21.55
C CYS A 87 43.96 4.79 21.00
N HIS A 88 43.86 3.51 20.62
CA HIS A 88 44.79 2.84 19.68
C HIS A 88 43.99 1.89 18.78
N ALA A 89 44.19 2.00 17.46
CA ALA A 89 43.60 1.15 16.44
C ALA A 89 44.28 -0.23 16.42
N TYR A 90 43.48 -1.30 16.32
CA TYR A 90 43.96 -2.67 16.09
C TYR A 90 43.21 -3.29 14.91
N THR A 91 43.95 -3.60 13.84
CA THR A 91 43.51 -4.38 12.67
C THR A 91 43.69 -5.88 12.95
N ALA A 92 42.63 -6.66 12.81
CA ALA A 92 42.69 -8.13 12.85
C ALA A 92 42.93 -8.72 11.44
N PRO A 93 43.60 -9.88 11.30
CA PRO A 93 44.02 -10.41 10.00
C PRO A 93 42.87 -11.00 9.18
N ALA A 94 42.93 -10.78 7.86
CA ALA A 94 41.90 -11.07 6.86
C ALA A 94 41.60 -12.57 6.58
N SER A 95 42.12 -13.51 7.37
CA SER A 95 41.98 -14.95 7.11
C SER A 95 40.77 -15.62 7.76
N GLU A 96 40.14 -15.01 8.76
CA GLU A 96 39.02 -15.63 9.49
C GLU A 96 37.61 -15.23 8.99
N LEU A 97 37.49 -14.19 8.16
CA LEU A 97 36.21 -13.76 7.57
C LEU A 97 35.82 -14.53 6.30
N CYS A 98 36.69 -15.40 5.78
CA CYS A 98 36.51 -16.10 4.50
C CYS A 98 35.63 -17.37 4.55
N ARG A 99 34.85 -17.60 5.61
CA ARG A 99 33.98 -18.80 5.69
C ARG A 99 32.50 -18.53 5.99
N ALA A 100 32.05 -17.28 6.02
CA ALA A 100 30.66 -16.96 6.29
C ALA A 100 29.81 -16.92 4.99
N SER A 101 28.73 -17.68 5.01
CA SER A 101 27.78 -17.96 3.94
C SER A 101 26.96 -16.74 3.49
N SER A 102 26.98 -16.48 2.18
CA SER A 102 25.88 -16.03 1.28
C SER A 102 24.92 -14.86 1.61
N LEU A 103 25.01 -14.18 2.75
CA LEU A 103 24.19 -12.98 3.04
C LEU A 103 25.00 -11.97 3.86
N PHE A 104 25.16 -10.74 3.35
CA PHE A 104 25.72 -9.62 4.12
C PHE A 104 24.61 -8.61 4.36
N LEU A 105 24.16 -8.51 5.61
CA LEU A 105 23.35 -7.41 6.11
C LEU A 105 24.31 -6.42 6.75
N LEU A 106 24.48 -5.23 6.17
CA LEU A 106 25.18 -4.13 6.83
C LEU A 106 24.15 -3.07 7.24
N SER A 107 23.85 -2.96 8.53
CA SER A 107 23.29 -1.71 9.06
C SER A 107 24.45 -0.74 9.27
N VAL A 108 24.57 0.25 8.40
CA VAL A 108 25.58 1.30 8.56
C VAL A 108 24.94 2.42 9.38
N ILE A 109 25.30 2.46 10.67
CA ILE A 109 25.03 3.62 11.51
C ILE A 109 26.14 4.63 11.20
N ASP A 110 25.76 5.66 10.46
CA ASP A 110 26.29 7.03 10.50
C ASP A 110 27.81 7.15 10.69
N ASP A 111 28.58 6.88 9.63
CA ASP A 111 29.93 7.40 9.50
C ASP A 111 30.24 7.69 8.03
N ARG A 112 30.74 8.90 7.76
CA ARG A 112 30.97 9.43 6.40
C ARG A 112 32.16 8.81 5.66
N ASP A 113 32.78 7.77 6.19
CA ASP A 113 34.09 7.27 5.75
C ASP A 113 34.13 5.78 5.34
N LEU A 114 33.00 5.10 5.15
CA LEU A 114 33.00 3.79 4.49
C LEU A 114 33.04 3.94 2.96
N PHE A 115 34.20 4.36 2.46
CA PHE A 115 34.62 3.98 1.11
C PHE A 115 34.63 2.45 1.03
N LEU A 116 33.69 1.85 0.30
CA LEU A 116 33.84 0.48 -0.20
C LEU A 116 34.88 0.53 -1.31
N PRO A 117 36.18 0.21 -1.08
CA PRO A 117 37.14 0.24 -2.17
C PRO A 117 36.85 -1.00 -2.99
N ALA A 118 36.48 -0.82 -4.26
CA ALA A 118 36.30 -1.90 -5.24
C ALA A 118 37.51 -2.86 -5.32
N ARG A 119 38.68 -2.46 -4.80
CA ARG A 119 39.89 -3.29 -4.68
C ARG A 119 39.81 -4.41 -3.62
N ALA A 120 38.86 -4.38 -2.69
CA ALA A 120 38.80 -5.37 -1.61
C ALA A 120 37.94 -6.62 -1.92
N TYR A 121 37.06 -6.57 -2.94
CA TYR A 121 36.11 -7.67 -3.20
C TYR A 121 35.86 -8.01 -4.69
N PRO A 122 36.87 -8.25 -5.55
CA PRO A 122 36.64 -8.64 -6.95
C PRO A 122 36.06 -10.07 -7.10
N SER A 123 36.05 -10.87 -6.03
CA SER A 123 35.70 -12.29 -6.03
C SER A 123 34.52 -12.64 -5.11
N SER A 124 33.68 -11.66 -4.74
CA SER A 124 32.64 -11.89 -3.73
C SER A 124 31.50 -12.78 -4.28
N ASN A 125 31.10 -13.79 -3.50
CA ASN A 125 29.96 -14.68 -3.78
C ASN A 125 28.61 -14.04 -3.39
N VAL A 126 28.54 -12.71 -3.35
CA VAL A 126 27.36 -11.99 -2.88
C VAL A 126 26.24 -12.14 -3.91
N LYS A 127 25.17 -12.82 -3.51
CA LYS A 127 23.97 -13.03 -4.33
C LYS A 127 22.88 -12.01 -4.05
N SER A 128 22.81 -11.52 -2.81
CA SER A 128 21.79 -10.57 -2.36
C SER A 128 22.39 -9.48 -1.48
N PHE A 129 21.91 -8.25 -1.62
CA PHE A 129 22.31 -7.10 -0.81
C PHE A 129 21.07 -6.32 -0.36
N LEU A 130 20.99 -5.98 0.93
CA LEU A 130 19.92 -5.18 1.55
C LEU A 130 20.54 -4.11 2.45
N LEU A 131 20.16 -2.84 2.25
CA LEU A 131 20.59 -1.70 3.09
C LEU A 131 19.39 -0.82 3.44
N HIS A 132 19.46 -0.18 4.63
CA HIS A 132 18.53 0.86 5.09
C HIS A 132 19.32 2.02 5.71
N ASP A 133 18.73 3.22 5.77
CA ASP A 133 19.30 4.48 6.29
C ASP A 133 20.58 5.00 5.60
N VAL A 134 20.75 4.73 4.30
CA VAL A 134 21.93 5.19 3.52
C VAL A 134 21.64 6.52 2.79
N THR A 135 22.58 7.46 2.90
CA THR A 135 22.47 8.83 2.35
C THR A 135 23.44 9.12 1.19
N TRP A 136 24.32 8.19 0.86
CA TRP A 136 25.34 8.36 -0.19
C TRP A 136 24.84 7.85 -1.55
N PRO A 137 25.33 8.37 -2.69
CA PRO A 137 25.04 7.81 -4.00
C PRO A 137 25.46 6.34 -4.10
N ILE A 138 24.78 5.54 -4.93
CA ILE A 138 25.19 4.15 -5.17
C ILE A 138 26.59 4.14 -5.82
N PRO A 139 27.61 3.51 -5.20
CA PRO A 139 28.92 3.42 -5.81
C PRO A 139 28.86 2.54 -7.07
N SER A 140 29.41 3.04 -8.17
CA SER A 140 29.36 2.36 -9.48
C SER A 140 29.94 0.94 -9.47
N SER A 141 30.80 0.62 -8.49
CA SER A 141 31.36 -0.70 -8.29
C SER A 141 30.36 -1.79 -7.91
N ILE A 142 29.22 -1.46 -7.30
CA ILE A 142 28.21 -2.47 -6.91
C ILE A 142 27.69 -3.23 -8.15
N TRP A 143 27.68 -2.55 -9.29
CA TRP A 143 27.20 -3.08 -10.56
C TRP A 143 28.19 -4.00 -11.27
N ASN A 144 29.45 -4.01 -10.81
CA ASN A 144 30.47 -4.95 -11.30
C ASN A 144 30.40 -6.31 -10.58
N LEU A 145 29.50 -6.48 -9.62
CA LEU A 145 29.31 -7.74 -8.90
C LEU A 145 28.57 -8.75 -9.80
N SER A 146 29.34 -9.51 -10.58
CA SER A 146 28.82 -10.46 -11.58
C SER A 146 27.96 -11.61 -11.04
N LYS A 147 28.00 -11.83 -9.71
CA LYS A 147 27.20 -12.85 -9.01
C LYS A 147 25.97 -12.28 -8.30
N LEU A 148 25.77 -10.96 -8.32
CA LEU A 148 24.64 -10.31 -7.69
C LEU A 148 23.35 -10.62 -8.48
N ILE A 149 22.39 -11.23 -7.80
CA ILE A 149 21.09 -11.65 -8.35
C ILE A 149 19.98 -10.77 -7.81
N SER A 150 20.06 -10.35 -6.56
CA SER A 150 19.06 -9.51 -5.90
C SER A 150 19.72 -8.29 -5.28
N LEU A 151 19.21 -7.11 -5.58
CA LEU A 151 19.61 -5.87 -4.93
C LEU A 151 18.38 -5.14 -4.45
N ASP A 152 18.27 -4.98 -3.14
CA ASP A 152 17.23 -4.19 -2.52
C ASP A 152 17.88 -3.05 -1.72
N LEU A 153 17.61 -1.82 -2.14
CA LEU A 153 18.05 -0.61 -1.47
C LEU A 153 16.86 0.32 -1.21
N SER A 154 15.65 -0.25 -1.10
CA SER A 154 14.42 0.52 -0.91
C SER A 154 14.35 1.24 0.43
N GLU A 155 13.54 2.29 0.50
CA GLU A 155 13.31 3.08 1.73
C GLU A 155 14.63 3.64 2.31
N ASN A 156 15.39 4.36 1.49
CA ASN A 156 16.63 5.01 1.87
C ASN A 156 16.61 6.48 1.41
N HIS A 157 17.74 7.18 1.57
CA HIS A 157 17.93 8.56 1.09
C HIS A 157 18.94 8.63 -0.06
N LEU A 158 19.12 7.53 -0.82
CA LEU A 158 20.07 7.44 -1.92
C LEU A 158 19.69 8.41 -3.03
N SER A 159 20.68 9.01 -3.67
CA SER A 159 20.49 9.99 -4.75
C SER A 159 21.44 9.74 -5.91
N GLY A 160 21.22 10.44 -7.02
CA GLY A 160 21.99 10.31 -8.25
C GLY A 160 21.17 9.77 -9.42
N ASP A 161 21.80 9.67 -10.59
CA ASP A 161 21.19 9.16 -11.82
C ASP A 161 21.42 7.63 -11.94
N LEU A 162 20.46 6.93 -12.55
CA LEU A 162 20.52 5.50 -12.88
C LEU A 162 21.45 5.17 -14.08
N THR A 163 22.10 6.16 -14.72
CA THR A 163 23.06 6.03 -15.86
C THR A 163 24.00 4.81 -15.86
N PRO A 164 24.43 4.31 -17.05
CA PRO A 164 24.23 2.95 -17.54
C PRO A 164 24.87 1.89 -16.63
N ILE A 165 24.07 1.43 -15.68
CA ILE A 165 24.54 0.72 -14.52
C ILE A 165 24.18 -0.79 -14.59
N LEU A 166 23.37 -1.21 -15.57
CA LEU A 166 22.79 -2.57 -15.61
C LEU A 166 23.09 -3.36 -16.88
N ALA A 167 23.84 -2.80 -17.84
CA ALA A 167 24.12 -3.47 -19.12
C ALA A 167 24.91 -4.79 -18.99
N ARG A 168 25.47 -5.10 -17.80
CA ARG A 168 26.32 -6.27 -17.54
C ARG A 168 26.00 -7.03 -16.26
N SER A 169 24.90 -6.69 -15.58
CA SER A 169 24.54 -7.32 -14.30
C SER A 169 23.64 -8.54 -14.52
N ASN A 170 23.89 -9.64 -13.80
CA ASN A 170 23.00 -10.82 -13.74
C ASN A 170 21.83 -10.62 -12.75
N ILE A 171 21.46 -9.37 -12.49
CA ILE A 171 20.41 -9.03 -11.52
C ILE A 171 19.06 -9.50 -12.05
N SER A 172 18.35 -10.21 -11.18
CA SER A 172 16.99 -10.70 -11.39
C SER A 172 15.96 -9.87 -10.63
N ILE A 173 16.31 -9.37 -9.45
CA ILE A 173 15.44 -8.53 -8.62
C ILE A 173 16.19 -7.25 -8.31
N LEU A 174 15.65 -6.11 -8.75
CA LEU A 174 16.16 -4.80 -8.43
C LEU A 174 15.05 -3.97 -7.79
N ASN A 175 15.24 -3.60 -6.53
CA ASN A 175 14.34 -2.72 -5.79
C ASN A 175 15.13 -1.49 -5.31
N LEU A 176 14.84 -0.33 -5.89
CA LEU A 176 15.41 0.97 -5.54
C LEU A 176 14.31 1.96 -5.11
N SER A 177 13.13 1.46 -4.75
CA SER A 177 11.96 2.29 -4.46
C SER A 177 12.14 3.17 -3.22
N TYR A 178 11.35 4.24 -3.11
CA TYR A 178 11.34 5.17 -1.98
C TYR A 178 12.74 5.69 -1.63
N ASN A 179 13.34 6.37 -2.60
CA ASN A 179 14.66 7.00 -2.54
C ASN A 179 14.61 8.39 -3.21
N ASN A 180 15.75 9.04 -3.39
CA ASN A 180 15.89 10.34 -4.05
C ASN A 180 16.61 10.22 -5.41
N PHE A 181 16.43 9.12 -6.16
CA PHE A 181 17.03 8.97 -7.48
C PHE A 181 16.41 9.97 -8.47
N ILE A 182 17.26 10.55 -9.32
CA ILE A 182 16.90 11.55 -10.32
C ILE A 182 17.32 11.07 -11.72
N GLY A 183 17.08 11.90 -12.74
CA GLY A 183 17.51 11.59 -14.10
C GLY A 183 16.58 10.62 -14.80
N ARG A 184 17.05 10.00 -15.89
CA ARG A 184 16.19 9.18 -16.75
C ARG A 184 16.33 7.70 -16.44
N ILE A 185 15.26 6.93 -16.64
CA ILE A 185 15.37 5.48 -16.69
C ILE A 185 16.24 5.11 -17.92
N PRO A 186 17.41 4.47 -17.73
CA PRO A 186 18.33 4.21 -18.82
C PRO A 186 17.77 3.10 -19.72
N SER A 187 17.71 3.34 -21.04
CA SER A 187 17.27 2.33 -22.00
C SER A 187 18.12 1.05 -21.97
N THR A 188 19.37 1.13 -21.51
CA THR A 188 20.26 -0.02 -21.33
C THR A 188 19.75 -1.07 -20.35
N LEU A 189 18.74 -0.75 -19.52
CA LEU A 189 18.01 -1.73 -18.71
C LEU A 189 17.42 -2.86 -19.56
N SER A 190 17.13 -2.61 -20.85
CA SER A 190 16.66 -3.62 -21.78
C SER A 190 17.63 -4.79 -21.98
N TYR A 191 18.90 -4.62 -21.63
CA TYR A 191 19.91 -5.67 -21.73
C TYR A 191 19.94 -6.60 -20.51
N ALA A 192 19.25 -6.26 -19.42
CA ALA A 192 19.14 -7.09 -18.23
C ALA A 192 18.15 -8.25 -18.47
N SER A 193 18.51 -9.20 -19.33
CA SER A 193 17.62 -10.30 -19.76
C SER A 193 17.22 -11.26 -18.65
N GLN A 194 17.87 -11.19 -17.48
CA GLN A 194 17.57 -11.99 -16.29
C GLN A 194 16.61 -11.30 -15.31
N LEU A 195 16.22 -10.05 -15.61
CA LEU A 195 15.38 -9.24 -14.74
C LEU A 195 13.96 -9.78 -14.69
N VAL A 196 13.53 -10.18 -13.50
CA VAL A 196 12.20 -10.69 -13.18
C VAL A 196 11.36 -9.62 -12.46
N SER A 197 12.00 -8.77 -11.66
CA SER A 197 11.33 -7.70 -10.92
C SER A 197 12.18 -6.42 -10.95
N LEU A 198 11.55 -5.32 -11.38
CA LEU A 198 12.10 -3.98 -11.33
C LEU A 198 11.15 -3.07 -10.56
N ASP A 199 11.62 -2.54 -9.44
CA ASP A 199 10.88 -1.55 -8.64
C ASP A 199 11.73 -0.29 -8.47
N LEU A 200 11.23 0.82 -9.01
CA LEU A 200 11.82 2.16 -8.94
C LEU A 200 10.82 3.17 -8.36
N ALA A 201 9.73 2.73 -7.75
CA ALA A 201 8.65 3.61 -7.31
C ALA A 201 9.09 4.64 -6.26
N GLY A 202 8.40 5.77 -6.13
CA GLY A 202 8.68 6.75 -5.08
C GLY A 202 10.09 7.36 -5.21
N ASN A 203 10.43 7.87 -6.38
CA ASN A 203 11.69 8.57 -6.67
C ASN A 203 11.38 9.87 -7.46
N SER A 204 12.42 10.59 -7.89
CA SER A 204 12.29 11.79 -8.74
C SER A 204 12.79 11.52 -10.17
N LEU A 205 12.51 10.34 -10.72
CA LEU A 205 12.91 9.98 -12.08
C LEU A 205 12.07 10.74 -13.10
N ILE A 206 12.73 11.22 -14.16
CA ILE A 206 12.14 12.06 -15.21
C ILE A 206 12.26 11.41 -16.60
N GLY A 207 11.54 12.00 -17.57
CA GLY A 207 11.60 11.60 -18.98
C GLY A 207 10.75 10.37 -19.30
N SER A 208 10.91 9.84 -20.52
CA SER A 208 10.08 8.76 -21.06
C SER A 208 10.47 7.39 -20.54
N ILE A 209 9.46 6.53 -20.33
CA ILE A 209 9.65 5.10 -20.04
C ILE A 209 10.21 4.39 -21.28
N PRO A 210 11.36 3.69 -21.19
CA PRO A 210 11.86 2.88 -22.30
C PRO A 210 10.93 1.69 -22.59
N MET A 211 10.28 1.68 -23.76
CA MET A 211 9.33 0.61 -24.13
C MET A 211 9.97 -0.79 -24.20
N SER A 212 11.29 -0.86 -24.32
CA SER A 212 12.06 -2.10 -24.25
C SER A 212 11.91 -2.84 -22.90
N LEU A 213 11.48 -2.17 -21.83
CA LEU A 213 11.16 -2.82 -20.56
C LEU A 213 9.96 -3.77 -20.69
N PHE A 214 8.97 -3.42 -21.52
CA PHE A 214 7.79 -4.24 -21.77
C PHE A 214 8.08 -5.46 -22.65
N THR A 215 9.27 -5.51 -23.27
CA THR A 215 9.72 -6.62 -24.13
C THR A 215 10.72 -7.55 -23.43
N LEU A 216 11.06 -7.30 -22.16
CA LEU A 216 11.97 -8.16 -21.42
C LEU A 216 11.38 -9.56 -21.23
N PRO A 217 12.12 -10.63 -21.57
CA PRO A 217 11.56 -11.96 -21.82
C PRO A 217 10.98 -12.64 -20.59
N ILE A 218 11.46 -12.28 -19.39
CA ILE A 218 11.06 -12.92 -18.13
C ILE A 218 10.62 -11.91 -17.06
N LEU A 219 10.48 -10.64 -17.42
CA LEU A 219 10.05 -9.60 -16.49
C LEU A 219 8.60 -9.83 -16.09
N LYS A 220 8.35 -9.97 -14.78
CA LYS A 220 7.02 -10.18 -14.19
C LYS A 220 6.47 -8.94 -13.51
N ARG A 221 7.34 -8.11 -12.91
CA ARG A 221 6.95 -6.91 -12.18
C ARG A 221 7.71 -5.70 -12.69
N LEU A 222 6.97 -4.68 -13.08
CA LEU A 222 7.49 -3.36 -13.43
C LEU A 222 6.72 -2.33 -12.60
N ASN A 223 7.38 -1.78 -11.60
CA ASN A 223 6.83 -0.74 -10.76
C ASN A 223 7.65 0.55 -10.91
N LEU A 224 7.01 1.56 -11.49
CA LEU A 224 7.57 2.90 -11.76
C LEU A 224 6.65 4.00 -11.18
N ALA A 225 5.75 3.63 -10.28
CA ALA A 225 4.77 4.55 -9.70
C ALA A 225 5.43 5.69 -8.93
N GLU A 226 4.70 6.77 -8.70
CA GLU A 226 5.14 7.90 -7.86
C GLU A 226 6.53 8.44 -8.27
N ASN A 227 6.62 8.89 -9.52
CA ASN A 227 7.82 9.53 -10.08
C ASN A 227 7.41 10.77 -10.91
N GLU A 228 8.37 11.41 -11.57
CA GLU A 228 8.14 12.55 -12.46
C GLU A 228 8.25 12.14 -13.94
N LEU A 229 7.99 10.87 -14.26
CA LEU A 229 8.11 10.33 -15.62
C LEU A 229 7.10 10.99 -16.54
N SER A 230 7.50 11.27 -17.78
CA SER A 230 6.71 12.08 -18.71
C SER A 230 6.83 11.57 -20.15
N GLY A 231 6.05 12.17 -21.06
CA GLY A 231 5.99 11.75 -22.45
C GLY A 231 5.02 10.60 -22.67
N GLN A 232 5.01 10.09 -23.90
CA GLN A 232 4.02 9.10 -24.34
C GLN A 232 4.50 7.66 -24.16
N LEU A 233 3.60 6.79 -23.70
CA LEU A 233 3.74 5.34 -23.81
C LEU A 233 3.52 4.93 -25.28
N GLN A 234 4.60 4.57 -25.98
CA GLN A 234 4.52 4.18 -27.40
C GLN A 234 3.96 2.76 -27.55
N GLU A 235 3.35 2.47 -28.70
CA GLU A 235 3.00 1.09 -29.06
C GLU A 235 4.25 0.20 -29.09
N PHE A 236 4.11 -1.04 -28.65
CA PHE A 236 5.20 -2.02 -28.66
C PHE A 236 4.78 -3.35 -29.27
N THR A 237 5.71 -3.97 -29.99
CA THR A 237 5.58 -5.30 -30.57
C THR A 237 6.34 -6.31 -29.71
N ASN A 238 5.94 -7.58 -29.71
CA ASN A 238 6.57 -8.65 -28.92
C ASN A 238 6.51 -8.38 -27.41
N ALA A 239 5.32 -7.97 -26.95
CA ALA A 239 5.01 -7.79 -25.54
C ALA A 239 5.44 -9.03 -24.72
N SER A 240 6.05 -8.80 -23.56
CA SER A 240 6.44 -9.88 -22.65
C SER A 240 5.19 -10.64 -22.21
N SER A 241 5.12 -11.92 -22.55
CA SER A 241 4.05 -12.81 -22.12
C SER A 241 4.11 -13.15 -20.63
N THR A 242 5.12 -12.65 -19.90
CA THR A 242 5.34 -12.95 -18.49
C THR A 242 5.00 -11.80 -17.55
N LEU A 243 4.74 -10.60 -18.08
CA LEU A 243 4.47 -9.41 -17.28
C LEU A 243 3.12 -9.55 -16.56
N GLN A 244 3.16 -9.48 -15.23
CA GLN A 244 2.01 -9.69 -14.35
C GLN A 244 1.59 -8.40 -13.65
N TYR A 245 2.53 -7.52 -13.31
CA TYR A 245 2.26 -6.29 -12.57
C TYR A 245 2.92 -5.13 -13.27
N VAL A 246 2.09 -4.16 -13.67
CA VAL A 246 2.51 -2.91 -14.30
C VAL A 246 1.90 -1.77 -13.52
N GLU A 247 2.75 -1.10 -12.75
CA GLU A 247 2.37 -0.02 -11.84
C GLU A 247 3.05 1.26 -12.30
N LEU A 248 2.31 2.16 -12.94
CA LEU A 248 2.80 3.42 -13.52
C LEU A 248 2.07 4.65 -12.97
N TRP A 249 1.23 4.46 -11.96
CA TRP A 249 0.37 5.51 -11.42
C TRP A 249 1.18 6.64 -10.76
N GLY A 250 0.62 7.84 -10.69
CA GLY A 250 1.27 8.98 -10.03
C GLY A 250 2.52 9.46 -10.77
N ASN A 251 2.38 9.72 -12.08
CA ASN A 251 3.43 10.25 -12.94
C ASN A 251 2.85 11.36 -13.86
N ASN A 252 3.67 11.91 -14.75
CA ASN A 252 3.28 12.91 -15.75
C ASN A 252 3.16 12.30 -17.17
N LEU A 253 2.82 11.02 -17.30
CA LEU A 253 2.69 10.36 -18.61
C LEU A 253 1.51 10.96 -19.38
N GLN A 254 1.69 11.14 -20.70
CA GLN A 254 0.74 11.88 -21.54
C GLN A 254 0.49 11.21 -22.89
N GLY A 255 -0.39 11.80 -23.70
CA GLY A 255 -0.74 11.28 -25.02
C GLY A 255 -1.67 10.07 -24.96
N LYS A 256 -1.66 9.25 -26.02
CA LYS A 256 -2.56 8.10 -26.16
C LYS A 256 -2.06 6.90 -25.39
N LEU A 257 -2.97 6.19 -24.73
CA LEU A 257 -2.67 4.90 -24.10
C LEU A 257 -2.48 3.82 -25.19
N PRO A 258 -1.34 3.09 -25.21
CA PRO A 258 -1.08 2.12 -26.25
C PRO A 258 -1.93 0.86 -26.08
N LYS A 259 -2.51 0.39 -27.18
CA LYS A 259 -3.35 -0.81 -27.21
C LYS A 259 -2.55 -2.08 -26.96
N SER A 260 -1.23 -2.05 -27.21
CA SER A 260 -0.33 -3.17 -26.90
C SER A 260 -0.32 -3.58 -25.42
N LEU A 261 -0.72 -2.72 -24.48
CA LEU A 261 -0.92 -3.09 -23.07
C LEU A 261 -1.96 -4.19 -22.91
N ALA A 262 -2.99 -4.21 -23.77
CA ALA A 262 -4.02 -5.22 -23.76
C ALA A 262 -3.52 -6.60 -24.24
N ASN A 263 -2.34 -6.67 -24.88
CA ASN A 263 -1.74 -7.93 -25.32
C ASN A 263 -0.97 -8.66 -24.20
N LEU A 264 -0.83 -8.05 -23.02
CA LEU A 264 -0.13 -8.63 -21.87
C LEU A 264 -1.04 -9.64 -21.15
N SER A 265 -1.23 -10.83 -21.73
CA SER A 265 -2.19 -11.84 -21.28
C SER A 265 -1.95 -12.41 -19.86
N ALA A 266 -0.74 -12.22 -19.31
CA ALA A 266 -0.39 -12.62 -17.96
C ALA A 266 -0.68 -11.54 -16.90
N LEU A 267 -1.18 -10.35 -17.29
CA LEU A 267 -1.47 -9.27 -16.36
C LEU A 267 -2.42 -9.70 -15.25
N VAL A 268 -1.98 -9.39 -14.04
CA VAL A 268 -2.72 -9.50 -12.77
C VAL A 268 -3.11 -8.11 -12.28
N SER A 269 -2.23 -7.11 -12.45
CA SER A 269 -2.46 -5.73 -12.04
C SER A 269 -1.96 -4.76 -13.10
N LEU A 270 -2.80 -3.78 -13.44
CA LEU A 270 -2.46 -2.67 -14.33
C LEU A 270 -2.97 -1.37 -13.71
N PHE A 271 -2.10 -0.61 -13.05
CA PHE A 271 -2.44 0.70 -12.50
C PHE A 271 -1.73 1.81 -13.26
N LEU A 272 -2.55 2.69 -13.84
CA LEU A 272 -2.13 3.79 -14.70
C LEU A 272 -2.66 5.14 -14.21
N GLY A 273 -3.44 5.14 -13.12
CA GLY A 273 -4.13 6.32 -12.64
C GLY A 273 -3.20 7.48 -12.26
N LEU A 274 -3.77 8.67 -12.08
CA LEU A 274 -3.00 9.88 -11.71
C LEU A 274 -1.85 10.17 -12.71
N ASN A 275 -2.20 10.17 -13.99
CA ASN A 275 -1.36 10.58 -15.12
C ASN A 275 -2.15 11.56 -16.01
N ASN A 276 -1.54 12.06 -17.08
CA ASN A 276 -2.08 13.09 -17.97
C ASN A 276 -2.45 12.53 -19.36
N PHE A 277 -3.06 11.34 -19.43
CA PHE A 277 -3.45 10.75 -20.71
C PHE A 277 -4.58 11.56 -21.37
N ASP A 278 -4.33 12.05 -22.58
CA ASP A 278 -5.18 13.05 -23.25
C ASP A 278 -6.36 12.43 -24.03
N ASP A 279 -6.25 11.13 -24.35
CA ASP A 279 -7.14 10.45 -25.26
C ASP A 279 -8.14 9.57 -24.51
N SER A 280 -9.35 9.48 -25.05
CA SER A 280 -10.38 8.63 -24.46
C SER A 280 -10.12 7.15 -24.74
N VAL A 281 -10.16 6.32 -23.71
CA VAL A 281 -9.92 4.86 -23.83
C VAL A 281 -11.22 4.09 -23.68
N GLU A 282 -11.45 3.12 -24.57
CA GLU A 282 -12.53 2.14 -24.39
C GLU A 282 -12.17 1.21 -23.24
N LEU A 283 -12.98 1.22 -22.17
CA LEU A 283 -12.73 0.39 -20.99
C LEU A 283 -12.60 -1.09 -21.35
N GLU A 284 -13.40 -1.55 -22.31
CA GLU A 284 -13.48 -2.93 -22.79
C GLU A 284 -12.19 -3.42 -23.45
N LEU A 285 -11.26 -2.53 -23.80
CA LEU A 285 -9.95 -2.88 -24.34
C LEU A 285 -9.23 -3.95 -23.50
N PHE A 286 -9.32 -3.83 -22.18
CA PHE A 286 -8.71 -4.76 -21.22
C PHE A 286 -9.63 -5.91 -20.78
N GLY A 287 -10.89 -5.92 -21.25
CA GLY A 287 -11.93 -6.83 -20.77
C GLY A 287 -11.67 -8.30 -21.05
N HIS A 288 -10.82 -8.62 -22.03
CA HIS A 288 -10.51 -10.02 -22.37
C HIS A 288 -9.40 -10.64 -21.51
N LEU A 289 -8.71 -9.84 -20.68
CA LEU A 289 -7.58 -10.29 -19.85
C LEU A 289 -8.08 -11.21 -18.72
N GLN A 290 -7.75 -12.50 -18.83
CA GLN A 290 -8.30 -13.55 -17.96
C GLN A 290 -7.78 -13.47 -16.52
N ASN A 291 -6.56 -12.98 -16.33
CA ASN A 291 -5.88 -12.96 -15.03
C ASN A 291 -5.97 -11.62 -14.32
N LEU A 292 -6.55 -10.59 -14.95
CA LEU A 292 -6.55 -9.23 -14.42
C LEU A 292 -7.43 -9.15 -13.18
N LEU A 293 -6.79 -9.01 -12.01
CA LEU A 293 -7.41 -8.86 -10.71
C LEU A 293 -7.62 -7.38 -10.35
N GLY A 294 -6.67 -6.52 -10.74
CA GLY A 294 -6.72 -5.10 -10.45
C GLY A 294 -6.54 -4.24 -11.69
N LEU A 295 -7.45 -3.27 -11.86
CA LEU A 295 -7.39 -2.26 -12.90
C LEU A 295 -7.63 -0.88 -12.29
N ASP A 296 -6.69 0.02 -12.49
CA ASP A 296 -6.79 1.43 -12.10
C ASP A 296 -6.51 2.31 -13.31
N LEU A 297 -7.54 3.00 -13.77
CA LEU A 297 -7.51 3.97 -14.88
C LEU A 297 -7.90 5.37 -14.39
N SER A 298 -7.76 5.64 -13.10
CA SER A 298 -8.26 6.88 -12.47
C SER A 298 -7.65 8.13 -13.12
N GLY A 299 -8.49 9.09 -13.47
CA GLY A 299 -8.11 10.32 -14.17
C GLY A 299 -7.96 10.18 -15.69
N ILE A 300 -8.15 8.97 -16.25
CA ILE A 300 -8.19 8.76 -17.71
C ILE A 300 -9.63 8.93 -18.19
N ASN A 301 -9.85 9.75 -19.21
CA ASN A 301 -11.17 9.84 -19.85
C ASN A 301 -11.56 8.49 -20.46
N LEU A 302 -12.70 7.91 -20.03
CA LEU A 302 -13.16 6.62 -20.53
C LEU A 302 -14.38 6.75 -21.44
N LEU A 303 -14.36 5.99 -22.54
CA LEU A 303 -15.56 5.64 -23.29
C LEU A 303 -16.04 4.29 -22.79
N ILE A 304 -17.24 4.25 -22.21
CA ILE A 304 -17.89 2.99 -21.87
C ILE A 304 -18.83 2.65 -23.00
N SER A 305 -18.56 1.54 -23.70
CA SER A 305 -19.49 1.03 -24.68
C SER A 305 -20.64 0.33 -23.93
N ASN A 306 -21.84 0.89 -23.98
CA ASN A 306 -23.03 0.21 -23.43
C ASN A 306 -23.49 -0.96 -24.32
N ARG A 307 -22.57 -1.63 -25.04
CA ARG A 307 -22.90 -2.84 -25.80
C ARG A 307 -23.17 -3.97 -24.81
N ILE A 308 -24.47 -4.20 -24.59
CA ILE A 308 -24.98 -5.20 -23.64
C ILE A 308 -24.55 -6.62 -24.06
N ALA A 309 -24.40 -6.87 -25.37
CA ALA A 309 -23.89 -8.13 -25.89
C ALA A 309 -22.47 -8.36 -25.36
N ASP A 310 -22.26 -9.48 -24.67
CA ASP A 310 -20.98 -9.95 -24.11
C ASP A 310 -20.45 -9.23 -22.86
N SER A 311 -21.23 -8.32 -22.24
CA SER A 311 -20.85 -7.67 -20.96
C SER A 311 -20.49 -8.67 -19.85
N PHE A 312 -21.07 -9.87 -19.86
CA PHE A 312 -20.80 -10.92 -18.87
C PHE A 312 -19.43 -11.59 -19.06
N LEU A 313 -18.82 -11.52 -20.25
CA LEU A 313 -17.51 -12.09 -20.56
C LEU A 313 -16.34 -11.17 -20.19
N LEU A 314 -16.60 -9.86 -20.08
CA LEU A 314 -15.56 -8.87 -19.78
C LEU A 314 -15.07 -9.04 -18.34
N PHE A 315 -13.76 -8.96 -18.10
CA PHE A 315 -13.12 -8.92 -16.78
C PHE A 315 -13.48 -10.13 -15.88
N PRO A 316 -13.14 -11.36 -16.28
CA PRO A 316 -13.60 -12.57 -15.58
C PRO A 316 -13.11 -12.69 -14.13
N SER A 317 -11.91 -12.19 -13.84
CA SER A 317 -11.25 -12.35 -12.53
C SER A 317 -11.16 -11.05 -11.70
N LEU A 318 -11.71 -9.94 -12.21
CA LEU A 318 -11.52 -8.62 -11.61
C LEU A 318 -12.09 -8.53 -10.20
N GLY A 319 -11.27 -8.00 -9.28
CA GLY A 319 -11.61 -7.77 -7.88
C GLY A 319 -11.42 -6.32 -7.43
N ILE A 320 -10.50 -5.59 -8.06
CA ILE A 320 -10.25 -4.15 -7.83
C ILE A 320 -10.53 -3.41 -9.13
N LEU A 321 -11.42 -2.42 -9.07
CA LEU A 321 -11.65 -1.47 -10.15
C LEU A 321 -11.61 -0.05 -9.59
N ARG A 322 -10.70 0.77 -10.09
CA ARG A 322 -10.64 2.21 -9.82
C ARG A 322 -10.79 3.00 -11.10
N LEU A 323 -11.88 3.75 -11.18
CA LEU A 323 -12.23 4.63 -12.28
C LEU A 323 -12.56 6.03 -11.76
N GLN A 324 -11.85 6.46 -10.71
CA GLN A 324 -12.04 7.79 -10.13
C GLN A 324 -11.73 8.86 -11.19
N SER A 325 -12.53 9.93 -11.28
CA SER A 325 -12.23 11.05 -12.20
C SER A 325 -12.12 10.66 -13.69
N CYS A 326 -12.84 9.62 -14.14
CA CYS A 326 -12.80 9.12 -15.52
C CYS A 326 -13.83 9.76 -16.47
N ASN A 327 -14.60 10.74 -15.98
CA ASN A 327 -15.68 11.41 -16.72
C ASN A 327 -16.82 10.48 -17.18
N ILE A 328 -17.03 9.36 -16.48
CA ILE A 328 -18.08 8.38 -16.82
C ILE A 328 -19.45 8.85 -16.33
N THR A 329 -20.51 8.51 -17.07
CA THR A 329 -21.89 8.98 -16.81
C THR A 329 -22.83 7.89 -16.31
N ALA A 330 -22.38 6.64 -16.28
CA ALA A 330 -23.17 5.48 -15.84
C ALA A 330 -22.24 4.46 -15.18
N ILE A 331 -22.79 3.66 -14.26
CA ILE A 331 -22.08 2.50 -13.69
C ILE A 331 -21.86 1.48 -14.82
N PRO A 332 -20.62 1.00 -15.06
CA PRO A 332 -20.36 0.00 -16.10
C PRO A 332 -21.22 -1.26 -15.95
N SER A 333 -21.97 -1.62 -16.99
CA SER A 333 -22.97 -2.71 -16.93
C SER A 333 -22.37 -4.09 -16.64
N PHE A 334 -21.11 -4.33 -17.01
CA PHE A 334 -20.44 -5.60 -16.74
C PHE A 334 -20.30 -5.89 -15.23
N LEU A 335 -20.30 -4.84 -14.38
CA LEU A 335 -20.18 -4.99 -12.93
C LEU A 335 -21.30 -5.83 -12.34
N LYS A 336 -22.49 -5.81 -12.95
CA LYS A 336 -23.64 -6.64 -12.57
C LYS A 336 -23.32 -8.14 -12.58
N TYR A 337 -22.35 -8.58 -13.37
CA TYR A 337 -22.00 -9.98 -13.54
C TYR A 337 -20.73 -10.38 -12.77
N LYS A 338 -20.16 -9.48 -11.95
CA LYS A 338 -18.96 -9.76 -11.16
C LYS A 338 -19.33 -10.34 -9.80
N ARG A 339 -18.55 -11.33 -9.35
CA ARG A 339 -18.77 -12.06 -8.09
C ARG A 339 -17.64 -11.96 -7.08
N ASN A 340 -16.46 -11.50 -7.50
CA ASN A 340 -15.27 -11.45 -6.65
C ASN A 340 -14.76 -10.01 -6.49
N MET A 341 -15.64 -9.02 -6.66
CA MET A 341 -15.32 -7.63 -6.44
C MET A 341 -15.23 -7.35 -4.95
N TYR A 342 -14.11 -6.77 -4.52
CA TYR A 342 -13.90 -6.32 -3.16
C TYR A 342 -13.51 -4.84 -3.07
N HIS A 343 -13.06 -4.22 -4.15
CA HIS A 343 -12.76 -2.79 -4.20
C HIS A 343 -13.37 -2.17 -5.45
N LEU A 344 -14.27 -1.21 -5.26
CA LEU A 344 -14.86 -0.42 -6.33
C LEU A 344 -14.76 1.06 -5.98
N ASP A 345 -14.03 1.81 -6.80
CA ASP A 345 -13.97 3.26 -6.74
C ASP A 345 -14.45 3.84 -8.07
N LEU A 346 -15.62 4.48 -8.04
CA LEU A 346 -16.20 5.24 -9.15
C LEU A 346 -16.35 6.72 -8.77
N SER A 347 -15.58 7.19 -7.79
CA SER A 347 -15.71 8.54 -7.23
C SER A 347 -15.36 9.64 -8.24
N ASN A 348 -15.82 10.86 -7.97
CA ASN A 348 -15.53 12.05 -8.77
C ASN A 348 -15.86 11.88 -10.27
N ASN A 349 -17.05 11.39 -10.57
CA ASN A 349 -17.53 11.19 -11.93
C ASN A 349 -18.83 11.96 -12.20
N ARG A 350 -19.46 11.71 -13.36
CA ARG A 350 -20.73 12.34 -13.75
C ARG A 350 -21.88 11.34 -13.72
N ILE A 351 -21.77 10.28 -12.90
CA ILE A 351 -22.78 9.23 -12.83
C ILE A 351 -24.05 9.80 -12.19
N ASN A 352 -25.19 9.55 -12.81
CA ASN A 352 -26.48 10.03 -12.35
C ASN A 352 -27.51 8.92 -12.23
N GLY A 353 -28.70 9.27 -11.74
CA GLY A 353 -29.80 8.35 -11.54
C GLY A 353 -29.69 7.60 -10.22
N THR A 354 -30.18 6.36 -10.20
CA THR A 354 -30.32 5.58 -8.98
C THR A 354 -29.20 4.55 -8.87
N ILE A 355 -28.63 4.40 -7.67
CA ILE A 355 -27.68 3.31 -7.41
C ILE A 355 -28.45 1.99 -7.36
N PRO A 356 -28.18 1.03 -8.27
CA PRO A 356 -29.06 -0.11 -8.48
C PRO A 356 -28.88 -1.20 -7.42
N THR A 357 -29.96 -1.94 -7.16
CA THR A 357 -30.02 -3.03 -6.16
C THR A 357 -28.92 -4.08 -6.31
N TRP A 358 -28.54 -4.42 -7.55
CA TRP A 358 -27.57 -5.47 -7.82
C TRP A 358 -26.17 -5.13 -7.33
N LEU A 359 -25.85 -3.84 -7.14
CA LEU A 359 -24.57 -3.41 -6.58
C LEU A 359 -24.41 -3.85 -5.11
N TRP A 360 -25.53 -4.10 -4.44
CA TRP A 360 -25.59 -4.52 -3.04
C TRP A 360 -25.80 -6.04 -2.87
N SER A 361 -25.72 -6.81 -3.95
CA SER A 361 -26.00 -8.26 -3.95
C SER A 361 -24.97 -9.06 -3.16
N ILE A 362 -25.44 -10.10 -2.45
CA ILE A 362 -24.65 -11.02 -1.59
C ILE A 362 -23.51 -11.70 -2.36
N GLU A 363 -23.64 -11.86 -3.69
CA GLU A 363 -22.59 -12.45 -4.50
C GLU A 363 -21.37 -11.54 -4.66
N SER A 364 -21.45 -10.25 -4.32
CA SER A 364 -20.31 -9.33 -4.34
C SER A 364 -19.79 -9.10 -2.92
N PHE A 365 -18.51 -9.41 -2.70
CA PHE A 365 -17.84 -9.22 -1.42
C PHE A 365 -17.15 -7.86 -1.35
N PHE A 366 -17.90 -6.77 -1.60
CA PHE A 366 -17.33 -5.44 -1.51
C PHE A 366 -16.80 -5.19 -0.09
N GLU A 367 -15.52 -4.87 0.01
CA GLU A 367 -14.89 -4.35 1.21
C GLU A 367 -14.89 -2.82 1.14
N ILE A 368 -14.61 -2.26 -0.04
CA ILE A 368 -14.58 -0.82 -0.32
C ILE A 368 -15.52 -0.51 -1.48
N VAL A 369 -16.44 0.42 -1.24
CA VAL A 369 -17.28 1.05 -2.26
C VAL A 369 -17.19 2.57 -2.10
N ASP A 370 -16.59 3.24 -3.08
CA ASP A 370 -16.57 4.69 -3.16
C ASP A 370 -17.33 5.15 -4.42
N LEU A 371 -18.47 5.80 -4.20
CA LEU A 371 -19.31 6.42 -5.23
C LEU A 371 -19.45 7.93 -5.00
N SER A 372 -18.56 8.50 -4.18
CA SER A 372 -18.62 9.91 -3.80
C SER A 372 -18.42 10.85 -5.00
N PHE A 373 -18.79 12.12 -4.85
CA PHE A 373 -18.62 13.15 -5.89
C PHE A 373 -19.23 12.73 -7.24
N ASN A 374 -20.50 12.33 -7.22
CA ASN A 374 -21.28 12.01 -8.41
C ASN A 374 -22.59 12.81 -8.42
N SER A 375 -23.57 12.40 -9.22
CA SER A 375 -24.90 13.00 -9.31
C SER A 375 -26.01 11.98 -9.06
N PHE A 376 -25.76 10.96 -8.23
CA PHE A 376 -26.78 10.00 -7.83
C PHE A 376 -27.92 10.69 -7.07
N THR A 377 -29.15 10.29 -7.34
CA THR A 377 -30.36 10.90 -6.75
C THR A 377 -31.11 9.97 -5.80
N ASP A 378 -30.85 8.67 -5.87
CA ASP A 378 -31.57 7.67 -5.07
C ASP A 378 -30.73 6.38 -4.91
N ILE A 379 -31.15 5.51 -3.98
CA ILE A 379 -30.57 4.20 -3.70
C ILE A 379 -31.68 3.14 -3.77
N GLU A 380 -31.57 2.22 -4.72
CA GLU A 380 -32.49 1.09 -4.78
C GLU A 380 -32.31 0.14 -3.58
N ARG A 381 -33.42 -0.21 -2.92
CA ARG A 381 -33.44 -1.11 -1.76
C ARG A 381 -33.28 -2.59 -2.19
N PRO A 382 -32.36 -3.36 -1.59
CA PRO A 382 -32.22 -4.79 -1.87
C PRO A 382 -33.45 -5.58 -1.39
N PHE A 383 -33.84 -6.61 -2.15
CA PHE A 383 -35.01 -7.46 -1.86
C PHE A 383 -34.83 -8.37 -0.63
N LEU A 384 -33.59 -8.68 -0.26
CA LEU A 384 -33.26 -9.54 0.88
C LEU A 384 -32.49 -8.74 1.93
N LYS A 385 -32.87 -8.91 3.20
CA LYS A 385 -32.28 -8.25 4.37
C LYS A 385 -30.88 -8.80 4.75
N HIS A 386 -30.16 -9.39 3.81
CA HIS A 386 -28.83 -9.95 4.06
C HIS A 386 -27.79 -8.89 3.68
N SER A 387 -26.91 -8.64 4.64
CA SER A 387 -26.07 -7.47 4.75
C SER A 387 -25.11 -7.30 3.58
N ASN A 388 -25.04 -6.06 3.09
CA ASN A 388 -23.88 -5.56 2.40
C ASN A 388 -22.65 -5.77 3.31
N ASN A 389 -21.61 -6.44 2.82
CA ASN A 389 -20.39 -6.69 3.61
C ASN A 389 -19.35 -5.56 3.49
N ALA A 390 -19.73 -4.43 2.87
CA ALA A 390 -18.89 -3.24 2.76
C ALA A 390 -18.36 -2.81 4.14
N GLY A 391 -17.04 -2.90 4.30
CA GLY A 391 -16.33 -2.35 5.46
C GLY A 391 -16.17 -0.83 5.33
N PHE A 392 -16.10 -0.33 4.10
CA PHE A 392 -15.98 1.07 3.73
C PHE A 392 -17.03 1.42 2.67
N LEU A 393 -17.89 2.40 2.98
CA LEU A 393 -18.87 2.94 2.05
C LEU A 393 -18.82 4.47 2.06
N ASP A 394 -18.47 5.06 0.92
CA ASP A 394 -18.55 6.50 0.72
C ASP A 394 -19.54 6.83 -0.41
N LEU A 395 -20.64 7.50 -0.05
CA LEU A 395 -21.65 8.03 -0.98
C LEU A 395 -21.71 9.56 -0.91
N SER A 396 -20.71 10.20 -0.31
CA SER A 396 -20.74 11.63 -0.03
C SER A 396 -20.76 12.48 -1.30
N SER A 397 -21.19 13.74 -1.19
CA SER A 397 -21.19 14.70 -2.30
C SER A 397 -21.97 14.19 -3.52
N ASN A 398 -23.23 13.81 -3.28
CA ASN A 398 -24.18 13.40 -4.29
C ASN A 398 -25.47 14.22 -4.15
N ARG A 399 -26.58 13.79 -4.78
CA ARG A 399 -27.90 14.43 -4.68
C ARG A 399 -28.95 13.46 -4.12
N ILE A 400 -28.51 12.50 -3.30
CA ILE A 400 -29.37 11.41 -2.82
C ILE A 400 -30.34 11.97 -1.78
N GLY A 401 -31.63 11.78 -2.02
CA GLY A 401 -32.71 12.26 -1.15
C GLY A 401 -33.39 11.17 -0.32
N GLY A 402 -34.38 11.58 0.46
CA GLY A 402 -35.28 10.66 1.18
C GLY A 402 -34.69 10.10 2.48
N THR A 403 -35.13 8.91 2.85
CA THR A 403 -34.73 8.26 4.10
C THR A 403 -33.50 7.38 3.90
N ILE A 404 -32.46 7.55 4.71
CA ILE A 404 -31.31 6.63 4.72
C ILE A 404 -31.78 5.25 5.17
N PRO A 405 -31.67 4.21 4.33
CA PRO A 405 -32.25 2.91 4.64
C PRO A 405 -31.44 2.13 5.68
N SER A 406 -32.14 1.37 6.52
CA SER A 406 -31.57 0.68 7.70
C SER A 406 -30.56 -0.42 7.37
N TRP A 407 -30.56 -0.93 6.14
CA TRP A 407 -29.64 -1.99 5.70
C TRP A 407 -28.22 -1.48 5.37
N ILE A 408 -28.03 -0.17 5.18
CA ILE A 408 -26.71 0.43 4.93
C ILE A 408 -25.79 0.22 6.14
N TRP A 409 -26.35 0.17 7.35
CA TRP A 409 -25.61 0.01 8.59
C TRP A 409 -25.33 -1.48 8.88
N SER A 410 -24.33 -2.06 8.20
CA SER A 410 -23.88 -3.45 8.42
C SER A 410 -23.06 -3.60 9.70
N SER A 411 -23.08 -4.79 10.32
CA SER A 411 -22.25 -5.08 11.50
C SER A 411 -20.74 -5.06 11.18
N SER A 412 -20.34 -5.30 9.93
CA SER A 412 -18.95 -5.26 9.47
C SER A 412 -18.47 -3.87 9.06
N LEU A 413 -19.35 -2.86 9.11
CA LEU A 413 -19.04 -1.50 8.67
C LEU A 413 -18.05 -0.84 9.63
N SER A 414 -16.97 -0.29 9.05
CA SER A 414 -15.91 0.47 9.74
C SER A 414 -15.86 1.94 9.32
N TYR A 415 -16.32 2.24 8.10
CA TYR A 415 -16.39 3.59 7.58
C TYR A 415 -17.67 3.79 6.77
N LEU A 416 -18.41 4.84 7.13
CA LEU A 416 -19.57 5.26 6.39
C LEU A 416 -19.63 6.78 6.27
N ASN A 417 -19.61 7.25 5.04
CA ASN A 417 -19.75 8.66 4.72
C ASN A 417 -20.92 8.87 3.77
N LEU A 418 -21.97 9.53 4.26
CA LEU A 418 -23.16 9.92 3.52
C LEU A 418 -23.32 11.44 3.48
N SER A 419 -22.25 12.18 3.80
CA SER A 419 -22.28 13.63 3.91
C SER A 419 -22.57 14.33 2.58
N CYS A 420 -22.95 15.60 2.63
CA CYS A 420 -23.18 16.42 1.44
C CYS A 420 -24.17 15.77 0.45
N ASN A 421 -25.35 15.42 0.97
CA ASN A 421 -26.48 14.84 0.23
C ASN A 421 -27.78 15.57 0.58
N LEU A 422 -28.94 15.01 0.21
CA LEU A 422 -30.28 15.56 0.45
C LEU A 422 -31.12 14.66 1.36
N PHE A 423 -30.50 13.82 2.19
CA PHE A 423 -31.23 12.91 3.08
C PHE A 423 -32.04 13.68 4.12
N THR A 424 -33.28 13.25 4.36
CA THR A 424 -34.22 13.92 5.27
C THR A 424 -34.43 13.17 6.59
N SER A 425 -34.15 11.87 6.63
CA SER A 425 -34.37 11.05 7.82
C SER A 425 -33.52 9.78 7.78
N VAL A 426 -33.46 9.08 8.92
CA VAL A 426 -32.77 7.79 9.09
C VAL A 426 -33.81 6.71 9.40
N GLU A 427 -33.72 5.57 8.73
CA GLU A 427 -34.57 4.41 9.03
C GLU A 427 -33.93 3.53 10.11
N GLY A 428 -34.69 3.22 11.15
CA GLY A 428 -34.28 2.31 12.21
C GLY A 428 -33.14 2.86 13.07
N SER A 429 -32.51 1.95 13.82
CA SER A 429 -31.34 2.24 14.65
C SER A 429 -30.09 1.64 14.03
N PHE A 430 -28.94 2.20 14.35
CA PHE A 430 -27.65 1.61 14.00
C PHE A 430 -27.52 0.22 14.61
N SER A 431 -27.01 -0.73 13.82
CA SER A 431 -26.70 -2.07 14.32
C SER A 431 -25.50 -2.03 15.26
N ASN A 432 -25.42 -2.99 16.19
CA ASN A 432 -24.18 -3.19 16.93
C ASN A 432 -23.09 -3.59 15.94
N SER A 433 -22.02 -2.82 15.88
CA SER A 433 -20.87 -3.14 15.03
C SER A 433 -20.02 -4.22 15.69
N THR A 434 -19.52 -5.15 14.89
CA THR A 434 -18.49 -6.12 15.30
C THR A 434 -17.08 -5.55 15.15
N THR A 435 -16.94 -4.34 14.60
CA THR A 435 -15.65 -3.67 14.41
C THR A 435 -15.32 -2.77 15.60
N ASP A 436 -14.04 -2.56 15.86
CA ASP A 436 -13.56 -1.78 17.02
C ASP A 436 -13.49 -0.28 16.77
N SER A 437 -13.60 0.16 15.52
CA SER A 437 -13.40 1.55 15.09
C SER A 437 -14.33 1.88 13.94
N VAL A 438 -15.43 2.56 14.26
CA VAL A 438 -16.44 3.00 13.30
C VAL A 438 -16.36 4.51 13.10
N ILE A 439 -16.32 4.92 11.83
CA ILE A 439 -16.45 6.31 11.39
C ILE A 439 -17.83 6.47 10.76
N ILE A 440 -18.62 7.43 11.27
CA ILE A 440 -19.92 7.82 10.72
C ILE A 440 -19.90 9.30 10.41
N ASP A 441 -20.12 9.62 9.15
CA ASP A 441 -20.24 10.99 8.69
C ASP A 441 -21.57 11.20 7.92
N LEU A 442 -22.46 11.99 8.51
CA LEU A 442 -23.76 12.39 7.95
C LEU A 442 -23.86 13.91 7.77
N HIS A 443 -22.74 14.64 7.81
CA HIS A 443 -22.78 16.10 7.81
C HIS A 443 -23.36 16.68 6.51
N SER A 444 -23.87 17.91 6.54
CA SER A 444 -24.40 18.61 5.35
C SER A 444 -25.48 17.81 4.63
N ASN A 445 -26.55 17.50 5.35
CA ASN A 445 -27.77 16.87 4.84
C ASN A 445 -29.01 17.69 5.28
N LEU A 446 -30.20 17.15 5.03
CA LEU A 446 -31.48 17.74 5.46
C LEU A 446 -32.10 16.92 6.61
N LEU A 447 -31.29 16.21 7.40
CA LEU A 447 -31.78 15.28 8.41
C LEU A 447 -32.52 16.04 9.51
N GLN A 448 -33.75 15.61 9.79
CA GLN A 448 -34.63 16.19 10.80
C GLN A 448 -35.07 15.13 11.83
N GLY A 449 -35.68 15.59 12.91
CA GLY A 449 -36.19 14.74 13.99
C GLY A 449 -35.13 14.47 15.07
N PRO A 450 -35.18 13.31 15.74
CA PRO A 450 -34.24 12.98 16.81
C PRO A 450 -32.84 12.68 16.26
N ILE A 451 -31.82 13.06 17.03
CA ILE A 451 -30.43 12.71 16.72
C ILE A 451 -30.26 11.18 16.72
N PRO A 452 -29.75 10.57 15.64
CA PRO A 452 -29.53 9.13 15.60
C PRO A 452 -28.42 8.69 16.57
N LEU A 453 -28.65 7.59 17.28
CA LEU A 453 -27.65 7.01 18.19
C LEU A 453 -26.68 6.10 17.39
N PRO A 454 -25.35 6.35 17.42
CA PRO A 454 -24.37 5.54 16.71
C PRO A 454 -24.17 4.17 17.41
N PRO A 455 -23.43 3.22 16.81
CA PRO A 455 -23.10 1.95 17.46
C PRO A 455 -22.35 2.15 18.80
N PRO A 456 -22.75 1.47 19.89
CA PRO A 456 -22.11 1.65 21.17
C PRO A 456 -20.72 0.99 21.23
N ASN A 457 -19.79 1.61 21.96
CA ASN A 457 -18.46 1.08 22.31
C ASN A 457 -17.49 0.78 21.14
N SER A 458 -17.81 1.19 19.91
CA SER A 458 -16.92 1.05 18.74
C SER A 458 -16.71 2.34 17.95
N THR A 459 -17.56 3.35 18.14
CA THR A 459 -17.54 4.55 17.30
C THR A 459 -16.45 5.54 17.71
N ILE A 460 -15.55 5.87 16.78
CA ILE A 460 -14.42 6.78 17.00
C ILE A 460 -14.69 8.19 16.44
N PHE A 461 -15.50 8.30 15.38
CA PHE A 461 -15.79 9.56 14.72
C PHE A 461 -17.28 9.64 14.38
N VAL A 462 -17.92 10.73 14.76
CA VAL A 462 -19.32 11.02 14.46
C VAL A 462 -19.46 12.48 14.04
N ASP A 463 -19.84 12.72 12.78
CA ASP A 463 -20.19 14.06 12.31
C ASP A 463 -21.65 14.11 11.84
N TYR A 464 -22.47 14.83 12.60
CA TYR A 464 -23.87 15.10 12.32
C TYR A 464 -24.12 16.60 12.10
N SER A 465 -23.07 17.37 11.85
CA SER A 465 -23.16 18.83 11.66
C SER A 465 -23.91 19.23 10.40
N ASN A 466 -24.32 20.49 10.31
CA ASN A 466 -24.97 21.06 9.13
C ASN A 466 -26.22 20.24 8.71
N ASN A 467 -27.14 20.05 9.65
CA ASN A 467 -28.40 19.33 9.46
C ASN A 467 -29.57 20.14 10.05
N LEU A 468 -30.76 19.56 10.12
CA LEU A 468 -32.00 20.18 10.61
C LEU A 468 -32.49 19.53 11.91
N PHE A 469 -31.60 18.97 12.73
CA PHE A 469 -31.99 18.39 14.02
C PHE A 469 -32.50 19.47 14.97
N THR A 470 -33.63 19.21 15.63
CA THR A 470 -34.29 20.15 16.57
C THR A 470 -34.43 19.60 17.99
N SER A 471 -34.16 18.31 18.19
CA SER A 471 -34.27 17.66 19.49
C SER A 471 -33.16 18.09 20.45
N SER A 472 -33.36 17.85 21.75
CA SER A 472 -32.24 17.87 22.69
C SER A 472 -31.30 16.68 22.47
N ILE A 473 -30.06 16.81 22.95
CA ILE A 473 -29.08 15.72 22.93
C ILE A 473 -29.58 14.63 23.91
N PRO A 474 -29.71 13.36 23.48
CA PRO A 474 -30.17 12.29 24.36
C PRO A 474 -29.26 12.10 25.58
N PHE A 475 -29.82 11.95 26.78
CA PHE A 475 -29.05 11.79 28.03
C PHE A 475 -28.13 10.54 28.01
N ASN A 476 -28.53 9.51 27.26
CA ASN A 476 -27.79 8.27 27.10
C ASN A 476 -26.74 8.34 25.98
N MET A 477 -26.57 9.48 25.29
CA MET A 477 -25.59 9.63 24.21
C MET A 477 -24.16 9.34 24.70
N SER A 478 -23.83 9.69 25.94
CA SER A 478 -22.53 9.41 26.57
C SER A 478 -22.16 7.93 26.59
N TYR A 479 -23.15 7.03 26.66
CA TYR A 479 -22.91 5.58 26.57
C TYR A 479 -22.37 5.17 25.20
N TYR A 480 -22.85 5.81 24.12
CA TYR A 480 -22.47 5.51 22.75
C TYR A 480 -21.13 6.13 22.36
N LEU A 481 -20.77 7.26 22.97
CA LEU A 481 -19.59 8.05 22.62
C LEU A 481 -18.31 7.70 23.41
N LYS A 482 -18.28 6.60 24.16
CA LYS A 482 -17.16 6.29 25.08
C LYS A 482 -15.76 6.22 24.44
N LYS A 483 -15.68 5.81 23.17
CA LYS A 483 -14.42 5.76 22.39
C LYS A 483 -14.28 6.91 21.40
N THR A 484 -15.27 7.80 21.34
CA THR A 484 -15.34 8.82 20.30
C THR A 484 -14.31 9.91 20.54
N ILE A 485 -13.44 10.13 19.55
CA ILE A 485 -12.42 11.17 19.56
C ILE A 485 -12.92 12.46 18.91
N PHE A 486 -13.93 12.35 18.03
CA PHE A 486 -14.55 13.49 17.35
C PHE A 486 -16.07 13.31 17.32
N PHE A 487 -16.78 14.28 17.87
CA PHE A 487 -18.24 14.36 17.83
C PHE A 487 -18.68 15.77 17.47
N SER A 488 -19.42 15.91 16.38
CA SER A 488 -19.92 17.20 15.91
C SER A 488 -21.43 17.18 15.69
N LEU A 489 -22.11 18.15 16.29
CA LEU A 489 -23.53 18.47 16.12
C LEU A 489 -23.71 19.93 15.68
N SER A 490 -22.63 20.60 15.27
CA SER A 490 -22.63 22.02 14.96
C SER A 490 -23.59 22.36 13.80
N ASN A 491 -24.05 23.62 13.75
CA ASN A 491 -24.97 24.10 12.72
C ASN A 491 -26.25 23.22 12.57
N ASN A 492 -26.89 22.97 13.71
CA ASN A 492 -28.24 22.39 13.83
C ASN A 492 -29.12 23.35 14.66
N SER A 493 -30.41 23.06 14.79
CA SER A 493 -31.35 23.86 15.59
C SER A 493 -31.67 23.19 16.94
N LEU A 494 -30.65 22.65 17.61
CA LEU A 494 -30.80 21.89 18.85
C LEU A 494 -31.32 22.74 20.01
N THR A 495 -32.03 22.09 20.93
CA THR A 495 -32.61 22.73 22.13
C THR A 495 -32.18 21.99 23.40
N GLY A 496 -32.43 22.58 24.57
CA GLY A 496 -32.10 21.98 25.87
C GLY A 496 -30.64 22.13 26.30
N GLU A 497 -30.24 21.34 27.29
CA GLU A 497 -28.90 21.36 27.88
C GLU A 497 -28.01 20.26 27.27
N VAL A 498 -26.69 20.48 27.30
CA VAL A 498 -25.72 19.43 26.98
C VAL A 498 -25.67 18.46 28.17
N PRO A 499 -25.97 17.16 27.99
CA PRO A 499 -25.93 16.17 29.08
C PRO A 499 -24.55 16.10 29.73
N SER A 500 -24.54 15.94 31.05
CA SER A 500 -23.34 15.84 31.89
C SER A 500 -22.50 14.60 31.64
#